data_AF-A0A074ZZ62-F1
#
_entry.id   AF-A0A074ZZ62-F1
#
_cell.length_a   1.000
_cell.length_b   1.000
_cell.length_c   1.000
_cell.angle_alpha   90.00
_cell.angle_beta   90.00
_cell.angle_gamma   90.00
#
_symmetry.space_group_name_H-M   'P 1'
#
loop_
_entity.id
_entity.type
_entity.pdbx_description
1 polymer ?
#
loop_
_entity_poly.entity_id
_entity_poly.type
_entity_poly.pdbx_seq_one_letter_code
_entity_poly.pdbx_strand_id
1 'polypeptide(L)'
;MFDELPPATDHLSKKITSGRALGMICSNANVHTLSNEEIAADTRSKQHILAFMDVLSKAIGALDGGREDFCEKLMVLGARHAAIPGMKLEYFKVFKQAILMTWEALMYEEFTEDVRRAWAHLMDYIIGILSEGCLVFEEEEEKMLLDAGSEIQHRASDSQLGAYPSTRRRSGRPSVISMTPEELSHFYSVCK
;
A
#
# COMPACT_ATOMS: atom_id res chain seq x y z
N MET A 1 7.46 -17.96 -29.35
CA MET A 1 8.73 -17.21 -29.35
C MET A 1 8.56 -16.16 -28.28
N PHE A 2 8.90 -16.51 -27.04
CA PHE A 2 8.81 -15.61 -25.91
C PHE A 2 10.08 -14.76 -25.94
N ASP A 3 9.99 -13.57 -26.51
CA ASP A 3 11.09 -12.63 -26.45
C ASP A 3 11.23 -12.11 -25.02
N GLU A 4 12.45 -12.21 -24.53
CA GLU A 4 12.92 -11.83 -23.21
C GLU A 4 12.47 -10.41 -22.86
N LEU A 5 12.02 -10.20 -21.62
CA LEU A 5 11.89 -8.86 -21.06
C LEU A 5 13.24 -8.14 -21.17
N PRO A 6 13.28 -6.88 -21.62
CA PRO A 6 14.53 -6.19 -21.87
C PRO A 6 15.38 -6.05 -20.59
N PRO A 7 16.72 -6.12 -20.68
CA PRO A 7 17.63 -6.12 -19.52
C PRO A 7 17.50 -4.89 -18.61
N ALA A 8 16.87 -3.81 -19.10
CA ALA A 8 16.55 -2.61 -18.32
C ALA A 8 15.54 -2.86 -17.20
N THR A 9 14.52 -3.71 -17.38
CA THR A 9 13.49 -3.98 -16.37
C THR A 9 14.05 -4.80 -15.21
N ASP A 10 14.96 -5.74 -15.50
CA ASP A 10 15.63 -6.56 -14.50
C ASP A 10 16.66 -5.75 -13.70
N HIS A 11 17.33 -4.79 -14.35
CA HIS A 11 18.23 -3.86 -13.67
C HIS A 11 17.49 -2.85 -12.78
N LEU A 12 16.36 -2.32 -13.25
CA LEU A 12 15.50 -1.42 -12.47
C LEU A 12 14.88 -2.14 -11.27
N SER A 13 14.42 -3.39 -11.46
CA SER A 13 13.89 -4.23 -10.38
C SER A 13 14.91 -4.51 -9.28
N LYS A 14 16.19 -4.74 -9.63
CA LYS A 14 17.29 -4.96 -8.68
C LYS A 14 17.74 -3.70 -7.93
N LYS A 15 17.44 -2.51 -8.45
CA LYS A 15 17.81 -1.24 -7.80
C LYS A 15 16.66 -0.64 -6.97
N ILE A 16 15.41 -0.86 -7.37
CA ILE A 16 14.20 -0.49 -6.58
C ILE A 16 14.14 -1.24 -5.24
N THR A 17 14.63 -2.48 -5.18
CA THR A 17 14.78 -3.28 -3.94
C THR A 17 15.69 -2.66 -2.87
N SER A 18 16.51 -1.66 -3.19
CA SER A 18 17.57 -1.14 -2.30
C SER A 18 17.13 -0.01 -1.34
N GLY A 19 15.87 0.43 -1.40
CA GLY A 19 15.40 1.55 -0.58
C GLY A 19 14.95 1.14 0.83
N ARG A 20 15.59 1.68 1.88
CA ARG A 20 15.21 1.53 3.31
C ARG A 20 13.71 1.69 3.59
N ALA A 21 13.00 2.50 2.78
CA ALA A 21 11.56 2.74 2.90
C ALA A 21 10.70 1.50 2.61
N LEU A 22 11.12 0.60 1.72
CA LEU A 22 10.38 -0.63 1.39
C LEU A 22 10.41 -1.65 2.53
N GLY A 23 11.52 -1.73 3.27
CA GLY A 23 11.68 -2.63 4.42
C GLY A 23 10.77 -2.32 5.60
N MET A 24 10.49 -1.03 5.83
CA MET A 24 9.57 -0.58 6.87
C MET A 24 8.11 -0.90 6.55
N ILE A 25 7.72 -0.90 5.26
CA ILE A 25 6.32 -1.12 4.84
C ILE A 25 6.00 -2.63 4.75
N CYS A 26 6.98 -3.48 4.46
CA CYS A 26 6.77 -4.93 4.29
C CYS A 26 6.81 -5.74 5.61
N SER A 27 7.40 -5.19 6.67
CA SER A 27 7.61 -5.90 7.94
C SER A 27 6.45 -5.70 8.91
N ASN A 28 5.33 -6.34 8.60
CA ASN A 28 4.25 -6.45 9.57
C ASN A 28 4.66 -7.44 10.66
N ALA A 29 4.85 -6.91 11.87
CA ALA A 29 5.24 -7.57 13.12
C ALA A 29 6.74 -7.88 13.31
N ASN A 30 7.24 -7.26 14.38
CA ASN A 30 8.50 -7.43 15.09
C ASN A 30 9.60 -6.41 14.75
N VAL A 31 9.99 -5.68 15.79
CA VAL A 31 11.00 -4.62 15.84
C VAL A 31 12.39 -5.25 15.70
N HIS A 32 12.67 -5.81 14.53
CA HIS A 32 14.02 -6.08 14.07
C HIS A 32 14.13 -5.44 12.69
N THR A 33 14.76 -4.27 12.65
CA THR A 33 15.22 -3.60 11.43
C THR A 33 16.11 -4.57 10.65
N LEU A 34 15.52 -5.30 9.71
CA LEU A 34 16.26 -6.08 8.73
C LEU A 34 17.19 -5.13 7.98
N SER A 35 18.44 -5.56 7.78
CA SER A 35 19.40 -4.86 6.92
C SER A 35 18.88 -4.82 5.48
N ASN A 36 19.43 -3.91 4.66
CA ASN A 36 19.05 -3.81 3.26
C ASN A 36 19.29 -5.12 2.49
N GLU A 37 20.37 -5.87 2.81
CA GLU A 37 20.61 -7.19 2.22
C GLU A 37 19.56 -8.22 2.64
N GLU A 38 19.08 -8.19 3.88
CA GLU A 38 18.06 -9.11 4.39
C GLU A 38 16.67 -8.83 3.78
N ILE A 39 16.30 -7.55 3.62
CA ILE A 39 15.07 -7.14 2.90
C ILE A 39 15.14 -7.58 1.44
N ALA A 40 16.29 -7.38 0.79
CA ALA A 40 16.50 -7.79 -0.59
C ALA A 40 16.52 -9.32 -0.74
N ALA A 41 16.84 -10.08 0.29
CA ALA A 41 16.81 -11.54 0.28
C ALA A 41 15.41 -12.11 0.60
N ASP A 42 14.59 -11.38 1.35
CA ASP A 42 13.26 -11.81 1.80
C ASP A 42 12.30 -12.08 0.61
N THR A 43 11.70 -13.26 0.63
CA THR A 43 10.83 -13.73 -0.45
C THR A 43 9.51 -12.94 -0.50
N ARG A 44 8.99 -12.51 0.66
CA ARG A 44 7.76 -11.72 0.72
C ARG A 44 7.99 -10.32 0.13
N SER A 45 9.10 -9.70 0.48
CA SER A 45 9.51 -8.40 -0.05
C SER A 45 9.73 -8.44 -1.56
N LYS A 46 10.40 -9.49 -2.08
CA LYS A 46 10.53 -9.71 -3.53
C LYS A 46 9.18 -9.85 -4.24
N GLN A 47 8.28 -10.66 -3.68
CA GLN A 47 6.93 -10.83 -4.24
C GLN A 47 6.15 -9.52 -4.26
N HIS A 48 6.25 -8.71 -3.20
CA HIS A 48 5.60 -7.40 -3.13
C HIS A 48 6.16 -6.44 -4.18
N ILE A 49 7.48 -6.43 -4.39
CA ILE A 49 8.12 -5.60 -5.41
C ILE A 49 7.70 -6.02 -6.82
N LEU A 50 7.67 -7.33 -7.11
CA LEU A 50 7.18 -7.83 -8.39
C LEU A 50 5.70 -7.47 -8.62
N ALA A 51 4.87 -7.60 -7.58
CA ALA A 51 3.47 -7.19 -7.65
C ALA A 51 3.31 -5.68 -7.90
N PHE A 52 4.17 -4.85 -7.29
CA PHE A 52 4.19 -3.42 -7.54
C PHE A 52 4.59 -3.09 -8.99
N MET A 53 5.63 -3.75 -9.52
CA MET A 53 6.04 -3.54 -10.91
C MET A 53 4.94 -3.95 -11.90
N ASP A 54 4.20 -5.03 -11.61
CA ASP A 54 3.03 -5.43 -12.38
C ASP A 54 1.90 -4.40 -12.32
N VAL A 55 1.67 -3.75 -11.17
CA VAL A 55 0.73 -2.62 -11.06
C VAL A 55 1.14 -1.47 -11.99
N LEU A 56 2.43 -1.10 -12.04
CA LEU A 56 2.91 -0.06 -12.96
C LEU A 56 2.72 -0.45 -14.43
N SER A 57 3.06 -1.69 -14.80
CA SER A 57 2.85 -2.18 -16.16
C SER A 57 1.38 -2.13 -16.57
N LYS A 58 0.46 -2.50 -15.67
CA LYS A 58 -0.98 -2.40 -15.89
C LYS A 58 -1.47 -0.97 -15.96
N ALA A 59 -0.92 -0.07 -15.15
CA ALA A 59 -1.27 1.35 -15.17
C ALA A 59 -0.89 1.99 -16.51
N ILE A 60 0.28 1.65 -17.05
CA ILE A 60 0.71 2.10 -18.38
C ILE A 60 -0.21 1.51 -19.46
N GLY A 61 -0.49 0.20 -19.41
CA GLY A 61 -1.41 -0.42 -20.37
C GLY A 61 -2.82 0.17 -20.31
N ALA A 62 -3.27 0.61 -19.13
CA ALA A 62 -4.57 1.26 -18.94
C ALA A 62 -4.69 2.62 -19.65
N LEU A 63 -3.56 3.25 -20.02
CA LEU A 63 -3.54 4.47 -20.83
C LEU A 63 -4.06 4.21 -22.26
N ASP A 64 -3.86 2.99 -22.78
CA ASP A 64 -4.30 2.57 -24.10
C ASP A 64 -5.72 1.96 -24.11
N GLY A 65 -6.30 1.67 -22.93
CA GLY A 65 -7.64 1.12 -22.76
C GLY A 65 -7.78 0.22 -21.52
N GLY A 66 -9.01 -0.10 -21.10
CA GLY A 66 -9.24 -0.98 -19.93
C GLY A 66 -9.04 -0.29 -18.57
N ARG A 67 -9.18 1.04 -18.53
CA ARG A 67 -9.01 1.85 -17.32
C ARG A 67 -9.98 1.47 -16.20
N GLU A 68 -11.23 1.13 -16.51
CA GLU A 68 -12.24 0.79 -15.51
C GLU A 68 -11.88 -0.50 -14.76
N ASP A 69 -11.60 -1.59 -15.48
CA ASP A 69 -11.10 -2.85 -14.90
C ASP A 69 -9.84 -2.65 -14.05
N PHE A 70 -8.95 -1.73 -14.45
CA PHE A 70 -7.76 -1.40 -13.69
C PHE A 70 -8.10 -0.69 -12.38
N CYS A 71 -8.99 0.32 -12.43
CA CYS A 71 -9.47 1.03 -11.24
C CYS A 71 -10.15 0.08 -10.25
N GLU A 72 -11.03 -0.81 -10.70
CA GLU A 72 -11.72 -1.78 -9.83
C GLU A 72 -10.71 -2.68 -9.09
N LYS A 73 -9.69 -3.17 -9.80
CA LYS A 73 -8.64 -4.00 -9.20
C LYS A 73 -7.80 -3.20 -8.19
N LEU A 74 -7.52 -1.93 -8.48
CA LEU A 74 -6.81 -1.05 -7.54
C LEU A 74 -7.65 -0.74 -6.30
N MET A 75 -8.96 -0.55 -6.43
CA MET A 75 -9.86 -0.36 -5.27
C MET A 75 -9.80 -1.55 -4.32
N VAL A 76 -9.90 -2.77 -4.86
CA VAL A 76 -9.77 -4.01 -4.07
C VAL A 76 -8.36 -4.11 -3.45
N LEU A 77 -7.32 -3.70 -4.18
CA LEU A 77 -5.95 -3.70 -3.65
C LEU A 77 -5.80 -2.68 -2.50
N GLY A 78 -6.45 -1.52 -2.58
CA GLY A 78 -6.53 -0.54 -1.49
C GLY A 78 -7.15 -1.13 -0.24
N ALA A 79 -8.33 -1.76 -0.37
CA ALA A 79 -8.99 -2.45 0.74
C ALA A 79 -8.09 -3.51 1.41
N ARG A 80 -7.30 -4.25 0.61
CA ARG A 80 -6.32 -5.21 1.13
C ARG A 80 -5.18 -4.56 1.92
N HIS A 81 -4.79 -3.32 1.57
CA HIS A 81 -3.83 -2.55 2.36
C HIS A 81 -4.44 -2.05 3.66
N ALA A 82 -5.69 -1.57 3.66
CA ALA A 82 -6.38 -1.16 4.89
C ALA A 82 -6.49 -2.30 5.91
N ALA A 83 -6.68 -3.54 5.45
CA ALA A 83 -6.69 -4.72 6.30
C ALA A 83 -5.33 -5.08 6.95
N ILE A 84 -4.23 -4.38 6.60
CA ILE A 84 -2.91 -4.52 7.22
C ILE A 84 -2.92 -3.71 8.54
N PRO A 85 -2.70 -4.35 9.71
CA PRO A 85 -2.69 -3.62 10.98
C PRO A 85 -1.70 -2.46 11.00
N GLY A 86 -2.18 -1.26 11.32
CA GLY A 86 -1.36 -0.05 11.44
C GLY A 86 -1.02 0.61 10.10
N MET A 87 -1.66 0.20 9.01
CA MET A 87 -1.52 0.86 7.71
C MET A 87 -2.00 2.31 7.77
N LYS A 88 -1.20 3.25 7.24
CA LYS A 88 -1.54 4.67 7.11
C LYS A 88 -1.44 5.13 5.66
N LEU A 89 -2.32 6.04 5.21
CA LEU A 89 -2.27 6.56 3.83
C LEU A 89 -0.97 7.31 3.54
N GLU A 90 -0.36 7.93 4.54
CA GLU A 90 0.90 8.64 4.41
C GLU A 90 2.05 7.74 3.93
N TYR A 91 1.98 6.43 4.16
CA TYR A 91 2.96 5.48 3.64
C TYR A 91 3.02 5.48 2.12
N PHE A 92 1.89 5.68 1.44
CA PHE A 92 1.87 5.81 -0.02
C PHE A 92 2.58 7.08 -0.52
N LYS A 93 2.47 8.20 0.21
CA LYS A 93 3.15 9.46 -0.15
C LYS A 93 4.67 9.32 -0.07
N VAL A 94 5.13 8.66 0.98
CA VAL A 94 6.56 8.40 1.22
C VAL A 94 7.09 7.44 0.16
N PHE A 95 6.31 6.41 -0.16
CA PHE A 95 6.65 5.47 -1.21
C PHE A 95 6.77 6.13 -2.59
N LYS A 96 5.84 7.02 -2.96
CA LYS A 96 5.97 7.84 -4.18
C LYS A 96 7.30 8.60 -4.23
N GLN A 97 7.63 9.30 -3.15
CA GLN A 97 8.84 10.10 -3.10
C GLN A 97 10.09 9.22 -3.25
N ALA A 98 10.13 8.09 -2.56
CA ALA A 98 11.25 7.14 -2.64
C ALA A 98 11.46 6.61 -4.06
N ILE A 99 10.39 6.31 -4.79
CA ILE A 99 10.47 5.85 -6.19
C ILE A 99 10.99 6.95 -7.12
N LEU A 100 10.45 8.17 -7.02
CA LEU A 100 10.89 9.27 -7.88
C LEU A 100 12.37 9.60 -7.65
N MET A 101 12.82 9.60 -6.39
CA MET A 101 14.25 9.76 -6.06
C MET A 101 15.09 8.60 -6.56
N THR A 102 14.57 7.37 -6.50
CA THR A 102 15.26 6.20 -7.04
C THR A 102 15.44 6.35 -8.54
N TRP A 103 14.38 6.60 -9.31
CA TRP A 103 14.48 6.76 -10.77
C TRP A 103 15.40 7.90 -11.18
N GLU A 104 15.36 9.05 -10.49
CA GLU A 104 16.33 10.13 -10.68
C GLU A 104 17.78 9.64 -10.54
N ALA A 105 18.08 8.89 -9.48
CA ALA A 105 19.41 8.33 -9.26
C ALA A 105 19.80 7.22 -10.26
N LEU A 106 18.84 6.60 -10.97
CA LEU A 106 19.11 5.51 -11.91
C LEU A 106 19.27 5.98 -13.35
N MET A 107 18.43 6.93 -13.76
CA MET A 107 18.34 7.42 -15.13
C MET A 107 19.16 8.71 -15.33
N TYR A 108 19.59 9.36 -14.24
CA TYR A 108 20.43 10.55 -14.26
C TYR A 108 19.89 11.62 -15.22
N GLU A 109 20.62 11.93 -16.29
CA GLU A 109 20.26 12.96 -17.27
C GLU A 109 18.98 12.63 -18.07
N GLU A 110 18.62 11.35 -18.21
CA GLU A 110 17.38 10.95 -18.89
C GLU A 110 16.13 11.18 -18.03
N PHE A 111 16.28 11.35 -16.71
CA PHE A 111 15.17 11.69 -15.82
C PHE A 111 14.91 13.20 -15.82
N THR A 112 14.56 13.71 -17.00
CA THR A 112 14.24 15.13 -17.17
C THR A 112 13.04 15.52 -16.30
N GLU A 113 12.86 16.82 -16.11
CA GLU A 113 11.75 17.33 -15.32
C GLU A 113 10.37 16.94 -15.90
N ASP A 114 10.26 16.86 -17.24
CA ASP A 114 9.04 16.37 -17.89
C ASP A 114 8.77 14.90 -17.55
N VAL A 115 9.81 14.05 -17.60
CA VAL A 115 9.73 12.64 -17.24
C VAL A 115 9.35 12.47 -15.76
N ARG A 116 9.98 13.24 -14.86
CA ARG A 116 9.64 13.26 -13.43
C ARG A 116 8.16 13.60 -13.22
N ARG A 117 7.66 14.66 -13.87
CA ARG A 117 6.26 15.07 -13.75
C ARG A 117 5.30 14.01 -14.27
N ALA A 118 5.58 13.42 -15.43
CA ALA A 118 4.73 12.37 -16.00
C ALA A 118 4.60 11.17 -15.04
N TRP A 119 5.72 10.70 -14.49
CA TRP A 119 5.75 9.63 -13.49
C TRP A 119 5.05 10.02 -12.19
N ALA A 120 5.26 11.25 -11.70
CA ALA A 120 4.59 11.74 -10.51
C ALA A 120 3.07 11.74 -10.67
N HIS A 121 2.55 12.16 -11.82
CA HIS A 121 1.12 12.12 -12.14
C HIS A 121 0.56 10.70 -12.20
N LEU A 122 1.26 9.77 -12.83
CA LEU A 122 0.83 8.37 -12.86
C LEU A 122 0.79 7.77 -11.44
N MET A 123 1.80 8.08 -10.61
CA MET A 123 1.84 7.62 -9.22
C MET A 123 0.72 8.24 -8.38
N ASP A 124 0.43 9.54 -8.54
CA ASP A 124 -0.70 10.19 -7.85
C ASP A 124 -2.03 9.56 -8.22
N TYR A 125 -2.21 9.20 -9.49
CA TYR A 125 -3.41 8.52 -9.97
C TYR A 125 -3.60 7.15 -9.29
N ILE A 126 -2.55 6.32 -9.29
CA ILE A 126 -2.57 5.00 -8.65
C ILE A 126 -2.83 5.12 -7.15
N ILE A 127 -2.11 6.03 -6.46
CA ILE A 127 -2.23 6.25 -5.02
C ILE A 127 -3.61 6.79 -4.64
N GLY A 128 -4.20 7.65 -5.47
CA GLY A 128 -5.56 8.15 -5.27
C GLY A 128 -6.57 7.02 -5.17
N ILE A 129 -6.56 6.10 -6.14
CA ILE A 129 -7.48 4.96 -6.16
C ILE A 129 -7.21 3.98 -5.02
N LEU A 130 -5.93 3.69 -4.73
CA LEU A 130 -5.58 2.86 -3.57
C LEU A 130 -6.08 3.45 -2.25
N SER A 131 -5.92 4.77 -2.10
CA SER A 131 -6.37 5.48 -0.90
C SER A 131 -7.88 5.45 -0.77
N GLU A 132 -8.61 5.62 -1.88
CA GLU A 132 -10.06 5.49 -1.90
C GLU A 132 -10.51 4.08 -1.49
N GLY A 133 -9.87 3.04 -2.04
CA GLY A 133 -10.14 1.65 -1.65
C GLY A 133 -9.87 1.38 -0.17
N CYS A 134 -8.83 2.00 0.42
CA CYS A 134 -8.59 1.94 1.85
C CYS A 134 -9.72 2.59 2.67
N LEU A 135 -10.16 3.78 2.26
CA LEU A 135 -11.20 4.53 2.97
C LEU A 135 -12.55 3.83 2.92
N VAL A 136 -12.95 3.30 1.76
CA VAL A 136 -14.20 2.54 1.60
C VAL A 136 -14.20 1.30 2.49
N PHE A 137 -13.07 0.59 2.59
CA PHE A 137 -12.97 -0.58 3.47
C PHE A 137 -13.20 -0.22 4.94
N GLU A 138 -12.58 0.87 5.41
CA GLU A 138 -12.70 1.33 6.79
C GLU A 138 -14.11 1.83 7.11
N GLU A 139 -14.75 2.58 6.21
CA GLU A 139 -16.13 3.03 6.36
C GLU A 139 -17.11 1.84 6.48
N GLU A 140 -16.95 0.83 5.63
CA GLU A 140 -17.77 -0.38 5.69
C GLU A 140 -17.49 -1.22 6.95
N GLU A 141 -16.23 -1.29 7.41
CA GLU A 141 -15.89 -1.96 8.68
C GLU A 141 -16.51 -1.24 9.88
N GLU A 142 -16.45 0.10 9.93
CA GLU A 142 -17.08 0.91 10.98
C GLU A 142 -18.60 0.70 11.00
N LYS A 143 -19.25 0.75 9.84
CA LYS A 143 -20.70 0.52 9.71
C LYS A 143 -21.10 -0.87 10.22
N MET A 144 -20.37 -1.92 9.83
CA MET A 144 -20.64 -3.29 10.31
C MET A 144 -20.47 -3.42 11.83
N LEU A 145 -19.52 -2.71 12.43
CA LEU A 145 -19.32 -2.70 13.89
C LEU A 145 -20.46 -1.98 14.62
N LEU A 146 -20.96 -0.87 14.07
CA LEU A 146 -22.10 -0.13 14.62
C LEU A 146 -23.39 -0.96 14.54
N ASP A 147 -23.64 -1.59 13.39
CA ASP A 147 -24.80 -2.46 13.18
C ASP A 147 -24.77 -3.65 14.16
N ALA A 148 -23.63 -4.33 14.29
CA ALA A 148 -23.48 -5.43 15.25
C ALA A 148 -23.65 -4.98 16.72
N GLY A 149 -23.17 -3.77 17.06
CA GLY A 149 -23.37 -3.19 18.39
C GLY A 149 -24.84 -2.90 18.69
N SER A 150 -25.59 -2.43 17.69
CA SER A 150 -27.03 -2.18 17.80
C SER A 150 -27.85 -3.48 17.93
N GLU A 151 -27.48 -4.53 17.20
CA GLU A 151 -28.11 -5.86 17.30
C GLU A 151 -27.89 -6.50 18.68
N ILE A 152 -26.70 -6.33 19.27
CA ILE A 152 -26.39 -6.80 20.62
C ILE A 152 -27.20 -6.05 21.67
N GLN A 153 -27.37 -4.73 21.53
CA GLN A 153 -28.23 -3.95 22.44
C GLN A 153 -29.71 -4.34 22.32
N HIS A 154 -30.21 -4.58 21.10
CA HIS A 154 -31.58 -5.03 20.90
C HIS A 154 -31.81 -6.45 21.47
N ARG A 155 -30.84 -7.37 21.30
CA ARG A 155 -30.90 -8.72 21.90
C ARG A 155 -30.70 -8.75 23.41
N ALA A 156 -29.94 -7.82 24.00
CA ALA A 156 -29.79 -7.74 25.45
C ALA A 156 -31.10 -7.33 26.16
N SER A 157 -32.04 -6.73 25.43
CA SER A 157 -33.41 -6.45 25.88
C SER A 157 -34.30 -7.70 25.92
N ASP A 158 -33.96 -8.74 25.14
CA ASP A 158 -34.67 -10.02 25.02
C ASP A 158 -33.81 -11.15 25.60
N SER A 159 -33.78 -11.28 26.92
CA SER A 159 -32.86 -12.21 27.61
C SER A 159 -33.08 -13.70 27.28
N GLN A 160 -31.96 -14.40 27.06
CA GLN A 160 -31.65 -15.86 27.18
C GLN A 160 -31.24 -16.60 25.88
N LEU A 161 -30.03 -17.19 25.96
CA LEU A 161 -29.43 -18.32 25.22
C LEU A 161 -28.41 -18.03 24.11
N GLY A 162 -27.22 -18.62 24.29
CA GLY A 162 -26.37 -19.11 23.20
C GLY A 162 -25.12 -18.28 22.89
N ALA A 163 -24.08 -18.38 23.74
CA ALA A 163 -22.75 -17.89 23.40
C ALA A 163 -22.14 -18.73 22.27
N TYR A 164 -22.10 -18.19 21.04
CA TYR A 164 -21.20 -18.65 19.99
C TYR A 164 -19.91 -17.83 20.04
N PRO A 165 -18.72 -18.45 20.17
CA PRO A 165 -17.47 -17.72 20.14
C PRO A 165 -17.18 -17.29 18.69
N SER A 166 -17.57 -16.06 18.35
CA SER A 166 -17.11 -15.41 17.13
C SER A 166 -15.65 -15.00 17.33
N THR A 167 -14.72 -15.80 16.80
CA THR A 167 -13.29 -15.47 16.73
C THR A 167 -13.02 -14.44 15.61
N ARG A 168 -13.79 -13.36 15.53
CA ARG A 168 -13.45 -12.21 14.68
C ARG A 168 -12.63 -11.23 15.49
N ARG A 169 -11.41 -10.99 15.00
CA ARG A 169 -10.36 -10.19 15.64
C ARG A 169 -10.92 -8.92 16.25
N ARG A 170 -10.70 -8.80 17.56
CA ARG A 170 -10.96 -7.60 18.34
C ARG A 170 -9.83 -6.60 18.03
N SER A 171 -10.10 -5.61 17.20
CA SER A 171 -9.26 -4.42 17.03
C SER A 171 -10.15 -3.24 16.66
N GLY A 172 -10.86 -2.70 17.65
CA GLY A 172 -11.75 -1.55 17.50
C GLY A 172 -10.99 -0.22 17.37
N ARG A 173 -10.09 -0.11 16.40
CA ARG A 173 -9.53 1.17 15.97
C ARG A 173 -9.44 1.18 14.45
N PRO A 174 -9.97 2.21 13.78
CA PRO A 174 -9.71 2.41 12.36
C PRO A 174 -8.21 2.34 12.11
N SER A 175 -7.76 1.51 11.17
CA SER A 175 -6.33 1.37 10.90
C SER A 175 -5.83 2.63 10.19
N VAL A 176 -6.66 3.22 9.34
CA VAL A 176 -6.34 4.39 8.52
C VAL A 176 -6.62 5.69 9.28
N ILE A 177 -5.91 5.90 10.38
CA ILE A 177 -5.83 7.23 11.01
C ILE A 177 -4.68 7.98 10.34
N SER A 178 -5.01 9.09 9.66
CA SER A 178 -4.01 10.03 9.15
C SER A 178 -3.05 10.41 10.26
N MET A 179 -1.74 10.40 9.97
CA MET A 179 -0.73 10.83 10.93
C MET A 179 -1.02 12.23 11.45
N THR A 180 -0.79 12.47 12.75
CA THR A 180 -0.77 13.87 13.23
C THR A 180 0.41 14.62 12.59
N PRO A 181 0.38 15.96 12.52
CA PRO A 181 1.50 16.73 11.99
C PRO A 181 2.85 16.40 12.67
N GLU A 182 2.83 16.11 13.97
CA GLU A 182 4.01 15.72 14.76
C GLU A 182 4.51 14.32 14.39
N GLU A 183 3.60 13.35 14.26
CA GLU A 183 3.93 12.00 13.79
C GLU A 183 4.52 12.04 12.38
N LEU A 184 3.95 12.85 11.50
CA LEU A 184 4.39 13.01 10.12
C LEU A 184 5.77 13.67 10.03
N SER A 185 6.00 14.72 10.82
CA SER A 185 7.31 15.39 10.92
C SER A 185 8.39 14.44 11.43
N HIS A 186 8.07 13.66 12.47
CA HIS A 186 8.98 12.65 12.99
C HIS A 186 9.26 11.56 11.95
N PHE A 187 8.23 11.04 11.30
CA PHE A 187 8.36 10.04 10.25
C PHE A 187 9.27 10.50 9.10
N TYR A 188 9.09 11.73 8.61
CA TYR A 188 9.97 12.30 7.58
C TYR A 188 11.40 12.50 8.05
N SER A 189 11.63 12.78 9.34
CA SER A 189 12.98 12.90 9.89
C SER A 189 13.75 11.57 9.88
N VAL A 190 13.05 10.44 10.01
CA VAL A 190 13.62 9.09 10.02
C VAL A 190 13.87 8.57 8.60
N CYS A 191 13.16 9.11 7.61
CA CYS A 191 13.24 8.67 6.20
C CYS A 191 14.27 9.44 5.35
N LYS A 192 15.08 10.33 5.94
CA LYS A 192 16.21 11.01 5.29
C LYS A 192 17.46 10.12 5.29
#